data_AF-A0A968HEU9-F1
#
_entry.id   AF-A0A968HEU9-F1
#
_cell.length_a   1.000
_cell.length_b   1.000
_cell.length_c   1.000
_cell.angle_alpha   90.00
_cell.angle_beta   90.00
_cell.angle_gamma   90.00
#
_symmetry.space_group_name_H-M   'P 1'
#
loop_
_entity.id
_entity.type
_entity.pdbx_description
1 polymer ?
#
loop_
_entity_poly.entity_id
_entity_poly.type
_entity_poly.pdbx_seq_one_letter_code
_entity_poly.pdbx_strand_id
1 'polypeptide(L)' 'MNAPNPARQVERASLYYTLNNGLIWKHIETLRGNPGAYEWRVPVLTNGKKKCRIKVVLRDAAGNSLGRDASDAVFSIGL' A
#
# COMPACT_ATOMS: atom_id res chain seq x y z
N MET A 1 36.23 10.09 -10.13
CA MET A 1 35.34 8.98 -10.53
C MET A 1 34.10 9.09 -9.66
N ASN A 2 32.96 9.50 -10.22
CA ASN A 2 31.72 9.60 -9.45
C ASN A 2 31.20 8.17 -9.26
N ALA A 3 31.15 7.69 -8.02
CA ALA A 3 30.49 6.42 -7.73
C ALA A 3 29.04 6.51 -8.23
N PRO A 4 28.49 5.47 -8.88
CA PRO A 4 27.08 5.46 -9.22
C PRO A 4 26.28 5.65 -7.93
N ASN A 5 25.34 6.60 -7.94
CA ASN A 5 24.33 6.75 -6.90
C ASN A 5 23.75 5.34 -6.63
N PRO A 6 23.83 4.79 -5.41
CA PRO A 6 23.21 3.50 -5.14
C PRO A 6 21.72 3.70 -5.45
N ALA A 7 21.26 3.11 -6.55
CA ALA A 7 19.86 3.19 -6.96
C ALA A 7 19.04 2.91 -5.70
N ARG A 8 18.16 3.84 -5.30
CA ARG A 8 17.33 3.65 -4.11
C ARG A 8 16.49 2.40 -4.33
N GLN A 9 16.95 1.28 -3.79
CA GLN A 9 16.36 -0.02 -3.99
C GLN A 9 15.08 -0.12 -3.16
N VAL A 10 14.06 -0.76 -3.72
CA VAL A 10 12.85 -1.09 -2.98
C VAL A 10 13.20 -2.15 -1.95
N GLU A 11 13.21 -1.76 -0.69
CA GLU A 11 13.43 -2.66 0.44
C GLU A 11 12.12 -3.06 1.11
N ARG A 12 11.09 -2.22 1.02
CA ARG A 12 9.79 -2.49 1.62
C ARG A 12 8.64 -2.04 0.73
N ALA A 13 7.56 -2.80 0.75
CA ALA A 13 6.25 -2.44 0.20
C ALA A 13 5.22 -2.41 1.33
N SER A 14 4.72 -1.21 1.66
CA SER A 14 3.67 -1.03 2.65
C SER A 14 2.30 -0.95 1.96
N LEU A 15 1.37 -1.80 2.38
CA LEU A 15 0.02 -1.91 1.88
C LEU A 15 -0.95 -1.18 2.81
N TYR A 16 -1.89 -0.46 2.23
CA TYR A 16 -2.92 0.28 2.95
C TYR A 16 -4.28 0.14 2.28
N TYR A 17 -5.35 0.26 3.05
CA TYR A 17 -6.70 0.43 2.54
C TYR A 17 -7.38 1.65 3.15
N THR A 18 -8.43 2.12 2.51
CA THR A 18 -9.32 3.16 3.02
C THR A 18 -10.76 2.68 2.91
N LEU A 19 -11.62 3.15 3.81
CA LEU A 19 -13.07 2.91 3.77
C LEU A 19 -13.85 4.20 3.42
N ASN A 20 -13.13 5.30 3.19
CA ASN A 20 -13.69 6.65 3.06
C ASN A 20 -13.02 7.44 1.92
N ASN A 21 -12.86 6.80 0.77
CA ASN A 21 -12.33 7.41 -0.47
C ASN A 21 -10.96 8.10 -0.29
N GLY A 22 -10.11 7.56 0.59
CA GLY A 22 -8.73 8.02 0.74
C GLY A 22 -8.51 9.11 1.79
N LEU A 23 -9.55 9.50 2.55
CA LEU A 23 -9.39 10.46 3.65
C LEU A 23 -8.58 9.87 4.82
N ILE A 24 -8.83 8.61 5.16
CA ILE A 24 -8.09 7.87 6.19
C ILE A 24 -7.60 6.55 5.60
N TRP A 25 -6.30 6.31 5.72
CA TRP A 25 -5.63 5.09 5.28
C TRP A 25 -5.26 4.25 6.49
N LYS A 26 -5.74 3.01 6.50
CA LYS A 26 -5.43 1.98 7.48
C LYS A 26 -4.35 1.07 6.91
N HIS A 27 -3.37 0.72 7.74
CA HIS A 27 -2.29 -0.19 7.36
C HIS A 27 -2.81 -1.63 7.24
N ILE A 28 -2.34 -2.34 6.22
CA ILE A 28 -2.61 -3.77 6.01
C ILE A 28 -1.38 -4.57 6.45
N GLU A 29 -0.24 -4.34 5.79
CA GLU A 29 1.00 -5.07 6.00
C GLU A 29 2.21 -4.30 5.44
N THR A 30 3.42 -4.57 5.93
CA THR A 30 4.68 -4.14 5.30
C THR A 30 5.50 -5.37 4.92
N LEU A 31 5.71 -5.54 3.61
CA LEU A 31 6.41 -6.67 3.02
C LEU A 31 7.84 -6.27 2.67
N ARG A 32 8.77 -7.23 2.66
CA ARG A 32 10.15 -7.01 2.22
C ARG A 32 10.22 -7.04 0.69
N GLY A 33 10.89 -6.05 0.11
CA GLY A 33 11.10 -5.92 -1.33
C GLY A 33 9.79 -5.83 -2.12
N ASN A 34 9.74 -6.54 -3.24
CA ASN A 34 8.55 -6.72 -4.07
C ASN A 34 8.10 -8.19 -4.05
N PRO A 35 7.06 -8.54 -3.28
CA PRO A 35 6.55 -9.92 -3.22
C PRO A 35 5.68 -10.30 -4.44
N GLY A 36 5.37 -9.35 -5.33
CA GLY A 36 4.48 -9.55 -6.48
C GLY A 36 3.00 -9.55 -6.11
N ALA A 37 2.61 -10.34 -5.10
CA ALA A 37 1.23 -10.44 -4.62
C ALA A 37 1.17 -10.59 -3.09
N TYR A 38 0.00 -10.28 -2.51
CA TYR A 38 -0.29 -10.48 -1.09
C TYR A 38 -1.75 -10.84 -0.89
N GLU A 39 -2.01 -11.93 -0.17
CA GLU A 39 -3.36 -12.33 0.21
C GLU A 39 -3.84 -11.53 1.42
N TRP A 40 -4.75 -10.58 1.19
CA TRP A 40 -5.28 -9.75 2.26
C TRP A 40 -6.54 -10.34 2.89
N ARG A 41 -6.46 -10.68 4.19
CA ARG A 41 -7.64 -10.96 5.01
C ARG A 41 -8.36 -9.65 5.37
N VAL A 42 -9.48 -9.43 4.71
CA VAL A 42 -10.34 -8.25 4.90
C VAL A 42 -10.88 -8.22 6.33
N PRO A 43 -10.79 -7.08 7.05
CA PRO A 43 -11.37 -6.95 8.40
C PRO A 43 -12.89 -7.08 8.40
N VAL A 44 -13.46 -7.62 9.48
CA VAL A 44 -14.91 -7.66 9.69
C VAL A 44 -15.42 -6.23 9.88
N LEU A 45 -16.33 -5.79 8.99
CA LEU A 45 -16.92 -4.45 9.04
C LEU A 45 -18.40 -4.54 9.39
N THR A 46 -18.82 -3.77 10.39
CA THR A 46 -20.23 -3.48 10.63
C THR A 46 -20.69 -2.47 9.57
N ASN A 47 -21.53 -2.95 8.65
CA ASN A 47 -22.04 -2.25 7.46
C ASN A 47 -21.03 -2.16 6.31
N GLY A 48 -21.42 -2.70 5.14
CA GLY A 48 -20.65 -2.64 3.91
C GLY A 48 -20.23 -1.21 3.55
N LYS A 49 -18.97 -1.06 3.13
CA LYS A 49 -18.36 0.23 2.78
C LYS A 49 -18.17 0.31 1.28
N LYS A 50 -18.85 1.26 0.62
CA LYS A 50 -18.88 1.39 -0.85
C LYS A 50 -17.78 2.27 -1.45
N LYS A 51 -17.00 2.95 -0.61
CA LYS A 51 -15.97 3.92 -1.02
C LYS A 51 -14.58 3.46 -0.59
N CYS A 52 -14.26 2.20 -0.85
CA CYS A 52 -12.98 1.63 -0.47
C CYS A 52 -11.94 1.81 -1.57
N ARG A 53 -10.67 1.94 -1.19
CA ARG A 53 -9.51 1.93 -2.09
C ARG A 53 -8.34 1.19 -1.43
N ILE A 54 -7.38 0.74 -2.23
CA ILE A 54 -6.09 0.19 -1.79
C ILE A 54 -4.97 1.09 -2.28
N LYS A 55 -3.86 1.11 -1.54
CA LYS A 55 -2.64 1.82 -1.90
C LYS A 55 -1.41 1.01 -1.51
N VAL A 56 -0.38 1.07 -2.35
CA VAL A 56 0.95 0.53 -2.09
C VAL A 56 1.94 1.70 -1.97
N VAL A 57 2.88 1.61 -1.03
CA VAL A 57 3.97 2.57 -0.85
C VAL A 57 5.29 1.82 -0.83
N LEU A 58 6.16 2.09 -1.79
CA LEU A 58 7.50 1.51 -1.87
C LEU A 58 8.49 2.38 -1.10
N ARG A 59 9.37 1.75 -0.31
CA ARG A 59 10.36 2.43 0.52
C ARG A 59 11.75 1.82 0.41
N ASP A 60 12.77 2.67 0.58
CA ASP A 60 14.15 2.23 0.74
C ASP A 60 14.47 1.76 2.18
N ALA A 61 15.71 1.33 2.39
CA ALA A 61 16.24 0.90 3.69
C ALA A 61 16.07 1.99 4.76
N ALA A 62 16.30 3.26 4.39
CA ALA A 62 16.17 4.41 5.28
C ALA A 62 14.70 4.81 5.55
N GLY A 63 13.74 4.23 4.82
CA GLY A 63 12.31 4.48 5.00
C GLY A 63 11.74 5.58 4.11
N ASN A 64 12.54 6.15 3.21
CA ASN A 64 12.08 7.16 2.27
C ASN A 64 11.10 6.55 1.28
N SER A 65 10.03 7.28 0.95
CA SER A 65 9.08 6.88 -0.09
C SER A 65 9.76 6.97 -1.46
N LEU A 66 9.79 5.85 -2.19
CA LEU A 66 10.30 5.78 -3.57
C LEU A 66 9.20 5.91 -4.61
N GLY A 67 8.01 5.39 -4.29
CA GLY A 67 6.85 5.43 -5.16
C GLY A 67 5.59 5.07 -4.40
N ARG A 68 4.45 5.47 -4.94
CA ARG A 68 3.13 5.15 -4.40
C ARG A 68 2.15 4.98 -5.55
N ASP A 69 1.25 4.03 -5.40
CA ASP A 69 0.17 3.80 -6.34
C ASP A 69 -1.10 3.39 -5.59
N ALA A 70 -2.27 3.72 -6.13
CA ALA A 70 -3.56 3.45 -5.52
C ALA A 70 -4.59 3.03 -6.57
N SER A 71 -5.60 2.26 -6.14
CA SER A 71 -6.66 1.83 -7.05
C SER A 71 -7.38 3.02 -7.70
N ASP A 72 -7.51 2.96 -9.04
CA ASP A 72 -8.12 4.02 -9.85
C ASP A 72 -9.58 4.26 -9.47
N ALA A 73 -10.32 3.16 -9.31
CA ALA A 73 -11.72 3.16 -8.93
C ALA A 73 -11.93 2.82 -7.45
N VAL A 74 -13.09 3.19 -6.95
CA VAL A 74 -13.59 2.72 -5.66
C VAL A 74 -14.18 1.33 -5.79
N PHE A 75 -14.13 0.56 -4.71
CA PHE A 75 -14.80 -0.73 -4.60
C PHE A 75 -15.52 -0.87 -3.26
N SER A 76 -16.31 -1.94 -3.11
CA SER A 76 -17.05 -2.23 -1.88
C SER A 76 -16.36 -3.30 -1.03
N ILE A 77 -16.34 -3.11 0.28
CA ILE A 77 -15.86 -4.08 1.27
C ILE A 77 -16.98 -4.35 2.28
N GLY A 78 -17.33 -5.62 2.45
CA GLY A 78 -18.44 -6.09 3.28
C GLY A 78 -19.53 -6.78 2.45
N LEU A 79 -20.46 -7.43 3.14
CA LEU A 79 -21.68 -7.98 2.56
C LEU A 79 -22.66 -6.85 2.19
#